data_AF-A0A971UL24-F1
#
_entry.id   AF-A0A971UL24-F1
#
_cell.length_a   1.000
_cell.length_b   1.000
_cell.length_c   1.000
_cell.angle_alpha   90.00
_cell.angle_beta   90.00
_cell.angle_gamma   90.00
#
_symmetry.space_group_name_H-M   'P 1'
#
loop_
_entity.id
_entity.type
_entity.pdbx_description
1 polymer ?
#
loop_
_entity_poly.entity_id
_entity_poly.type
_entity_poly.pdbx_seq_one_letter_code
_entity_poly.pdbx_strand_id
1 'polypeptide(L)'
;MSCEQCQVHLLYEFARGALGGEEAARVAAHVDACPECRRTLDGLRGLGMELGRLRAATQHDLPDGSADRVLLQAAQELNRPAAERGGMRRPASRPRRRLVLRQLLMPVAAAVLVLLGLRLVSPLIQPPRYRALDYLYADARNVATVTGIHELQPRALSAMDEAIAAEKPDVLRVANLQLVHYITLRAGEPDQIQDVHFLLKRLKDADRPAPSAAASTPAPATASLWQTGAVAAETSSAQQAAELIRTGRYDDAYRLLAGSNRPEVQALAAYAALRSDRLQEARETIEALNALGGPEHGIAPLLQAELAMMESRFDKATDYFAAAANEIDNRLWFQAGYLCKYEVGDDTLAGQYFERTADAEVADHVARRFHEDVRVARSRMALMEEDYEAYAAGPLPDAWKLVPTHPEEFMIAEIDGSRVLKQNEMGHRGGKLVTGFPGWYDYVMSCDFRVLQAEAEPQLDFVVYDLGKSHYAVEFANQSARLQIKSRQGPEAVVSRPENAQLRLPGPLADGRWWRVTVEVRNVGPDATQVTATVVPRDAADAAAEAATFTWTDQADGDPSPQRRGRVGFRVGGAEVAFDNLVVVPSRQD
;
A
#
# COMPACT_ATOMS: atom_id res chain seq x y z
N MET A 1 10.53 -58.51 10.07
CA MET A 1 10.23 -57.19 10.67
C MET A 1 8.73 -56.95 10.51
N SER A 2 8.02 -56.58 11.58
CA SER A 2 6.61 -56.15 11.48
C SER A 2 6.51 -54.68 11.06
N CYS A 3 5.35 -54.21 10.60
CA CYS A 3 5.15 -52.80 10.26
C CYS A 3 5.40 -51.87 11.46
N GLU A 4 5.05 -52.31 12.68
CA GLU A 4 5.31 -51.56 13.93
C GLU A 4 6.80 -51.43 14.24
N GLN A 5 7.61 -52.40 13.82
CA GLN A 5 9.07 -52.37 13.93
C GLN A 5 9.72 -51.54 12.82
N CYS A 6 9.06 -51.39 11.66
CA CYS A 6 9.49 -50.55 10.55
C CYS A 6 9.03 -49.10 10.76
N GLN A 7 9.55 -48.47 11.81
CA GLN A 7 9.22 -47.09 12.14
C GLN A 7 9.67 -46.14 11.02
N VAL A 8 8.97 -45.00 10.90
CA VAL A 8 9.29 -43.96 9.90
C VAL A 8 10.75 -43.53 9.94
N HIS A 9 11.35 -43.45 11.13
CA HIS A 9 12.76 -43.09 11.27
C HIS A 9 13.69 -44.10 10.56
N LEU A 10 13.40 -45.41 10.64
CA LEU A 10 14.14 -46.45 9.90
C LEU A 10 13.94 -46.34 8.39
N LEU A 11 12.73 -46.03 7.91
CA LEU A 11 12.47 -45.80 6.49
C LEU A 11 13.20 -44.54 5.97
N TYR A 12 13.31 -43.51 6.80
CA TYR A 12 14.06 -42.30 6.50
C TYR A 12 15.57 -42.57 6.44
N GLU A 13 16.16 -43.23 7.43
CA GLU A 13 17.58 -43.62 7.42
C GLU A 13 17.91 -44.57 6.25
N PHE A 14 16.97 -45.45 5.89
CA PHE A 14 17.09 -46.29 4.70
C PHE A 14 17.04 -45.49 3.40
N ALA A 15 16.16 -44.48 3.30
CA ALA A 15 16.02 -43.63 2.12
C ALA A 15 17.29 -42.82 1.82
N ARG A 16 17.99 -42.36 2.86
CA ARG A 16 19.28 -41.64 2.75
C ARG A 16 20.52 -42.55 2.69
N GLY A 17 20.34 -43.87 2.72
CA GLY A 17 21.43 -44.84 2.63
C GLY A 17 22.32 -44.91 3.87
N ALA A 18 21.83 -44.48 5.03
CA ALA A 18 22.60 -44.44 6.28
C ALA A 18 22.56 -45.76 7.09
N LEU A 19 21.65 -46.69 6.74
CA LEU A 19 21.58 -47.99 7.40
C LEU A 19 22.70 -48.94 6.94
N GLY A 20 23.32 -49.62 7.92
CA GLY A 20 24.34 -50.65 7.67
C GLY A 20 23.77 -51.99 7.16
N GLY A 21 24.64 -52.82 6.58
CA GLY A 21 24.30 -53.97 5.73
C GLY A 21 23.16 -54.89 6.19
N GLU A 22 23.22 -55.47 7.40
CA GLU A 22 22.19 -56.41 7.85
C GLU A 22 20.84 -55.69 8.11
N GLU A 23 20.88 -54.47 8.64
CA GLU A 23 19.69 -53.69 8.93
C GLU A 23 19.03 -53.16 7.65
N ALA A 24 19.83 -52.65 6.71
CA ALA A 24 19.38 -52.28 5.38
C ALA A 24 18.73 -53.47 4.65
N ALA A 25 19.32 -54.67 4.73
CA ALA A 25 18.74 -55.88 4.13
C ALA A 25 17.39 -56.26 4.77
N ARG A 26 17.27 -56.12 6.10
CA ARG A 26 16.00 -56.38 6.81
C ARG A 26 14.92 -55.36 6.45
N VAL A 27 15.26 -54.07 6.34
CA VAL A 27 14.31 -53.01 5.93
C VAL A 27 13.91 -53.20 4.47
N ALA A 28 14.86 -53.48 3.57
CA ALA A 28 14.60 -53.74 2.16
C ALA A 28 13.62 -54.91 1.95
N ALA A 29 13.89 -56.06 2.59
CA ALA A 29 13.03 -57.23 2.51
C ALA A 29 11.61 -56.95 3.03
N HIS A 30 11.47 -56.12 4.06
CA HIS A 30 10.17 -55.72 4.59
C HIS A 30 9.43 -54.75 3.65
N VAL A 31 10.10 -53.72 3.16
CA VAL A 31 9.53 -52.75 2.19
C VAL A 31 9.07 -53.46 0.93
N ASP A 32 9.77 -54.51 0.51
CA ASP A 32 9.35 -55.30 -0.65
C ASP A 32 8.09 -56.13 -0.42
N ALA A 33 7.87 -56.57 0.82
CA ALA A 33 6.69 -57.33 1.21
C ALA A 33 5.51 -56.45 1.64
N CYS A 34 5.73 -55.17 2.00
CA CYS A 34 4.73 -54.28 2.57
C CYS A 34 4.42 -53.07 1.67
N PRO A 35 3.27 -53.05 0.96
CA PRO A 35 2.88 -51.95 0.07
C PRO A 35 2.69 -50.59 0.75
N GLU A 36 2.43 -50.56 2.05
CA GLU A 36 2.31 -49.32 2.82
C GLU A 36 3.69 -48.71 3.10
N CYS A 37 4.62 -49.50 3.64
CA CYS A 37 6.00 -49.05 3.86
C CYS A 37 6.70 -48.67 2.54
N ARG A 38 6.39 -49.35 1.43
CA ARG A 38 6.85 -48.96 0.09
C ARG A 38 6.35 -47.58 -0.32
N ARG A 39 5.04 -47.31 -0.18
CA ARG A 39 4.48 -45.98 -0.49
C ARG A 39 5.08 -44.88 0.38
N THR A 40 5.30 -45.14 1.67
CA THR A 40 5.96 -44.18 2.57
C THR A 40 7.40 -43.91 2.15
N LEU A 41 8.16 -44.96 1.79
CA LEU A 41 9.53 -44.82 1.30
C LEU A 41 9.61 -44.04 -0.02
N ASP A 42 8.69 -44.30 -0.96
CA ASP A 42 8.64 -43.58 -2.23
C ASP A 42 8.30 -42.09 -2.01
N GLY A 43 7.40 -41.78 -1.08
CA GLY A 43 7.10 -40.40 -0.66
C GLY A 43 8.31 -39.69 -0.06
N LEU A 44 9.07 -40.36 0.81
CA LEU A 44 10.30 -39.84 1.40
C LEU A 44 11.37 -39.54 0.34
N ARG A 45 11.54 -40.44 -0.65
CA ARG A 45 12.46 -40.24 -1.78
C ARG A 45 12.03 -39.08 -2.67
N GLY A 46 10.74 -38.95 -2.95
CA GLY A 46 10.17 -37.82 -3.70
C GLY A 46 10.46 -36.48 -3.01
N LEU A 47 10.20 -36.40 -1.70
CA LEU A 47 10.45 -35.18 -0.93
C LEU A 47 11.94 -34.83 -0.85
N GLY A 48 12.82 -35.83 -0.72
CA GLY A 48 14.27 -35.62 -0.76
C GLY A 48 14.77 -35.06 -2.09
N MET A 49 14.21 -35.50 -3.22
CA MET A 49 14.55 -34.96 -4.54
C MET A 49 14.10 -33.51 -4.71
N GLU A 50 12.89 -33.15 -4.26
CA GLU A 50 12.40 -31.77 -4.34
C GLU A 50 13.21 -30.83 -3.44
N LEU A 51 13.56 -31.25 -2.23
CA LEU A 51 14.45 -30.47 -1.36
C LEU A 51 15.86 -30.31 -1.96
N GLY A 52 16.38 -31.35 -2.62
CA GLY A 52 17.64 -31.27 -3.36
C GLY A 52 17.59 -30.27 -4.51
N ARG A 53 16.49 -30.24 -5.28
CA ARG A 53 16.27 -29.25 -6.35
C ARG A 53 16.16 -27.83 -5.79
N LEU A 54 15.42 -27.66 -4.71
CA LEU A 54 15.30 -26.37 -4.03
C LEU A 54 16.66 -25.87 -3.54
N ARG A 55 17.47 -26.72 -2.90
CA ARG A 55 18.83 -26.36 -2.47
C ARG A 55 19.74 -25.98 -3.64
N ALA A 56 19.63 -26.69 -4.77
CA ALA A 56 20.39 -26.36 -5.97
C ALA A 56 19.93 -25.05 -6.64
N ALA A 57 18.65 -24.70 -6.51
CA ALA A 57 18.07 -23.51 -7.11
C ALA A 57 18.29 -22.22 -6.29
N THR A 58 18.41 -22.30 -4.97
CA THR A 58 18.38 -21.10 -4.11
C THR A 58 19.73 -20.51 -3.73
N GLN A 59 20.88 -21.12 -4.09
CA GLN A 59 22.26 -20.68 -3.76
C GLN A 59 22.54 -20.32 -2.28
N HIS A 60 21.59 -20.47 -1.36
CA HIS A 60 21.73 -20.19 0.06
C HIS A 60 22.12 -21.45 0.83
N ASP A 61 23.12 -21.32 1.69
CA ASP A 61 23.51 -22.34 2.66
C ASP A 61 22.40 -22.53 3.71
N LEU A 62 21.45 -23.41 3.41
CA LEU A 62 20.55 -23.94 4.43
C LEU A 62 21.40 -24.55 5.55
N PRO A 63 21.14 -24.22 6.84
CA PRO A 63 21.88 -24.80 7.96
C PRO A 63 21.90 -26.32 7.88
N ASP A 64 23.07 -26.93 8.11
CA ASP A 64 23.21 -28.38 8.06
C ASP A 64 22.16 -29.07 8.96
N GLY A 65 21.44 -30.02 8.38
CA GLY A 65 20.36 -30.76 9.07
C GLY A 65 18.96 -30.15 8.98
N SER A 66 18.76 -29.01 8.32
CA SER A 66 17.42 -28.40 8.15
C SER A 66 16.49 -29.27 7.29
N ALA A 67 17.02 -29.80 6.17
CA ALA A 67 16.29 -30.73 5.31
C ALA A 67 15.92 -32.03 6.05
N ASP A 68 16.83 -32.51 6.90
CA ASP A 68 16.64 -33.74 7.68
C ASP A 68 15.52 -33.57 8.73
N ARG A 69 15.40 -32.40 9.37
CA ARG A 69 14.31 -32.09 10.30
C ARG A 69 12.95 -32.02 9.61
N VAL A 70 12.87 -31.35 8.45
CA VAL A 70 11.62 -31.22 7.67
C VAL A 70 11.16 -32.58 7.17
N LEU A 71 12.07 -33.41 6.66
CA LEU A 71 11.78 -34.77 6.21
C LEU A 71 11.29 -35.65 7.37
N LEU A 72 11.93 -35.59 8.53
CA LEU A 72 11.54 -36.38 9.70
C LEU A 72 10.17 -35.95 10.23
N GLN A 73 9.89 -34.65 10.28
CA GLN A 73 8.61 -34.11 10.74
C GLN A 73 7.45 -34.45 9.79
N ALA A 74 7.65 -34.32 8.48
CA ALA A 74 6.65 -34.71 7.48
C ALA A 74 6.33 -36.21 7.56
N ALA A 75 7.34 -37.04 7.82
CA ALA A 75 7.17 -38.47 7.93
C ALA A 75 6.46 -38.89 9.23
N GLN A 76 6.66 -38.15 10.34
CA GLN A 76 5.91 -38.34 11.58
C GLN A 76 4.41 -38.02 11.40
N GLU A 77 4.08 -36.95 10.68
CA GLU A 77 2.68 -36.59 10.39
C GLU A 77 1.98 -37.61 9.49
N LEU A 78 2.69 -38.17 8.51
CA LEU A 78 2.14 -39.23 7.63
C LEU A 78 1.77 -40.50 8.40
N ASN A 79 2.47 -40.81 9.49
CA ASN A 79 2.24 -41.98 10.33
C ASN A 79 1.22 -41.80 11.45
N ARG A 80 0.66 -40.59 11.63
CA ARG A 80 -0.33 -40.33 12.67
C ARG A 80 -1.61 -41.15 12.40
N PRO A 81 -2.10 -42.00 13.31
CA PRO A 81 -3.23 -42.89 13.06
C PRO A 81 -4.48 -42.09 12.66
N ALA A 82 -5.21 -42.58 11.65
CA ALA A 82 -6.36 -41.89 11.06
C ALA A 82 -7.48 -41.55 12.07
N ALA A 83 -7.50 -42.20 13.24
CA ALA A 83 -8.45 -41.92 14.31
C ALA A 83 -8.24 -40.56 15.00
N GLU A 84 -7.04 -39.97 14.91
CA GLU A 84 -6.74 -38.64 15.44
C GLU A 84 -6.91 -37.51 14.41
N ARG A 85 -7.06 -37.87 13.12
CA ARG A 85 -7.30 -36.91 12.04
C ARG A 85 -8.79 -36.58 11.93
N GLY A 86 -9.33 -35.85 12.90
CA GLY A 86 -10.54 -35.02 12.78
C GLY A 86 -11.85 -35.71 12.38
N GLY A 87 -12.78 -35.81 13.35
CA GLY A 87 -14.13 -36.31 13.12
C GLY A 87 -14.94 -35.46 12.14
N MET A 88 -15.42 -36.10 11.07
CA MET A 88 -16.52 -35.59 10.25
C MET A 88 -17.51 -36.75 10.01
N ARG A 89 -18.63 -36.71 10.74
CA ARG A 89 -19.73 -37.69 10.66
C ARG A 89 -20.33 -37.69 9.24
N ARG A 90 -20.21 -38.81 8.52
CA ARG A 90 -21.03 -39.11 7.33
C ARG A 90 -22.34 -39.79 7.73
N PRO A 91 -23.49 -39.47 7.10
CA PRO A 91 -24.74 -40.18 7.35
C PRO A 91 -24.76 -41.56 6.67
N ALA A 92 -25.51 -42.47 7.30
CA ALA A 92 -25.55 -43.89 7.03
C ALA A 92 -26.27 -44.27 5.73
N SER A 93 -25.66 -45.19 4.98
CA SER A 93 -26.26 -45.89 3.84
C SER A 93 -26.87 -47.24 4.26
N ARG A 94 -28.08 -47.55 3.80
CA ARG A 94 -28.69 -48.90 3.75
C ARG A 94 -29.73 -48.96 2.61
N PRO A 95 -30.20 -50.13 2.14
CA PRO A 95 -29.45 -51.15 1.41
C PRO A 95 -30.16 -51.59 0.10
N ARG A 96 -29.45 -52.43 -0.67
CA ARG A 96 -29.84 -53.12 -1.92
C ARG A 96 -31.29 -53.64 -2.00
N ARG A 97 -31.91 -53.51 -3.17
CA ARG A 97 -32.78 -54.54 -3.78
C ARG A 97 -32.39 -54.80 -5.23
N ARG A 98 -32.25 -56.09 -5.54
CA ARG A 98 -32.01 -56.66 -6.88
C ARG A 98 -33.33 -56.69 -7.66
N LEU A 99 -33.13 -56.78 -8.99
CA LEU A 99 -33.87 -57.57 -9.98
C LEU A 99 -34.81 -56.84 -10.96
N VAL A 100 -34.62 -57.27 -12.22
CA VAL A 100 -35.43 -57.12 -13.43
C VAL A 100 -35.29 -55.82 -14.21
N LEU A 101 -34.41 -55.81 -15.23
CA LEU A 101 -34.80 -55.29 -16.55
C LEU A 101 -33.81 -55.73 -17.64
N ARG A 102 -34.13 -56.83 -18.33
CA ARG A 102 -33.38 -57.36 -19.48
C ARG A 102 -34.04 -56.98 -20.83
N GLN A 103 -34.75 -55.85 -20.89
CA GLN A 103 -35.53 -55.43 -22.07
C GLN A 103 -35.42 -53.93 -22.46
N LEU A 104 -34.31 -53.24 -22.12
CA LEU A 104 -34.06 -51.85 -22.54
C LEU A 104 -32.71 -51.64 -23.25
N LEU A 105 -32.28 -52.57 -24.10
CA LEU A 105 -31.00 -52.45 -24.82
C LEU A 105 -31.09 -51.97 -26.27
N MET A 106 -32.26 -51.51 -26.75
CA MET A 106 -32.37 -50.86 -28.07
C MET A 106 -32.50 -49.32 -28.10
N PRO A 107 -32.94 -48.59 -27.05
CA PRO A 107 -32.92 -47.12 -27.11
C PRO A 107 -31.56 -46.51 -26.74
N VAL A 108 -30.68 -47.26 -26.06
CA VAL A 108 -29.35 -46.77 -25.64
C VAL A 108 -28.40 -46.62 -26.83
N ALA A 109 -28.48 -47.50 -27.83
CA ALA A 109 -27.63 -47.41 -29.03
C ALA A 109 -27.98 -46.18 -29.90
N ALA A 110 -29.26 -45.83 -30.02
CA ALA A 110 -29.69 -44.62 -30.72
C ALA A 110 -29.33 -43.35 -29.95
N ALA A 111 -29.48 -43.34 -28.62
CA ALA A 111 -29.05 -42.22 -27.78
C ALA A 111 -27.52 -42.02 -27.81
N VAL A 112 -26.75 -43.11 -27.83
CA VAL A 112 -25.29 -43.04 -27.95
C VAL A 112 -24.86 -42.57 -29.34
N LEU A 113 -25.54 -42.97 -30.42
CA LEU A 113 -25.25 -42.46 -31.78
C LEU A 113 -25.67 -41.00 -31.98
N VAL A 114 -26.76 -40.54 -31.35
CA VAL A 114 -27.14 -39.11 -31.33
C VAL A 114 -26.15 -38.29 -30.50
N LEU A 115 -25.67 -38.81 -29.36
CA LEU A 115 -24.61 -38.19 -28.56
C LEU A 115 -23.23 -38.21 -29.26
N LEU A 116 -22.92 -39.25 -30.05
CA LEU A 116 -21.72 -39.32 -30.87
C LEU A 116 -21.79 -38.36 -32.08
N GLY A 117 -22.97 -38.28 -32.71
CA GLY A 117 -23.25 -37.35 -33.81
C GLY A 117 -23.22 -35.89 -33.35
N LEU A 118 -23.78 -35.59 -32.17
CA LEU A 118 -23.63 -34.27 -31.54
C LEU A 118 -22.17 -33.96 -31.21
N ARG A 119 -21.37 -34.93 -30.73
CA ARG A 119 -19.92 -34.73 -30.52
C ARG A 119 -19.13 -34.48 -31.81
N LEU A 120 -19.53 -35.10 -32.92
CA LEU A 120 -18.86 -34.95 -34.21
C LEU A 120 -19.30 -33.68 -34.97
N VAL A 121 -20.51 -33.18 -34.71
CA VAL A 121 -21.04 -31.91 -35.25
C VAL A 121 -20.75 -30.71 -34.31
N SER A 122 -20.31 -30.97 -33.08
CA SER A 122 -19.94 -29.94 -32.08
C SER A 122 -18.63 -29.17 -32.24
N PRO A 123 -17.73 -29.33 -33.25
CA PRO A 123 -16.63 -28.37 -33.37
C PRO A 123 -17.10 -26.97 -33.87
N LEU A 124 -18.37 -26.80 -34.24
CA LEU A 124 -18.94 -25.51 -34.67
C LEU A 124 -19.72 -24.76 -33.58
N ILE A 125 -19.92 -25.35 -32.41
CA ILE A 125 -20.43 -24.65 -31.23
C ILE A 125 -19.30 -24.70 -30.21
N GLN A 126 -18.34 -23.77 -30.35
CA GLN A 126 -17.41 -23.51 -29.26
C GLN A 126 -18.29 -23.21 -28.02
N PRO A 127 -18.12 -23.93 -26.90
CA PRO A 127 -18.74 -23.49 -25.65
C PRO A 127 -18.33 -22.02 -25.45
N PRO A 128 -19.19 -21.15 -24.88
CA PRO A 128 -18.78 -19.79 -24.59
C PRO A 128 -17.44 -19.88 -23.85
N ARG A 129 -16.39 -19.27 -24.41
CA ARG A 129 -15.09 -19.22 -23.77
C ARG A 129 -15.33 -18.53 -22.43
N TYR A 130 -15.43 -19.30 -21.36
CA TYR A 130 -15.50 -18.76 -20.01
C TYR A 130 -14.24 -17.92 -19.81
N ARG A 131 -14.42 -16.66 -19.38
CA ARG A 131 -13.30 -15.74 -19.16
C ARG A 131 -12.45 -16.27 -18.01
N ALA A 132 -11.14 -16.06 -18.04
CA ALA A 132 -10.25 -16.52 -16.97
C ALA A 132 -10.65 -15.94 -15.60
N LEU A 133 -11.18 -14.71 -15.59
CA LEU A 133 -11.75 -14.07 -14.39
C LEU A 133 -12.92 -14.85 -13.78
N ASP A 134 -13.78 -15.48 -14.59
CA ASP A 134 -14.91 -16.27 -14.09
C ASP A 134 -14.44 -17.51 -13.34
N TYR A 135 -13.39 -18.18 -13.86
CA TYR A 135 -12.75 -19.32 -13.20
C TYR A 135 -12.08 -18.90 -11.90
N LEU A 136 -11.30 -17.81 -11.92
CA LEU A 136 -10.68 -17.27 -10.71
C LEU A 136 -11.74 -16.96 -9.64
N TYR A 137 -12.86 -16.34 -10.01
CA TYR A 137 -13.94 -16.06 -9.08
C TYR A 137 -14.62 -17.33 -8.54
N ALA A 138 -14.84 -18.33 -9.39
CA ALA A 138 -15.46 -19.60 -8.98
C ALA A 138 -14.58 -20.37 -7.98
N ASP A 139 -13.28 -20.45 -8.26
CA ASP A 139 -12.30 -21.14 -7.41
C ASP A 139 -12.11 -20.39 -6.09
N ALA A 140 -11.98 -19.05 -6.14
CA ALA A 140 -11.77 -18.23 -4.95
C ALA A 140 -12.87 -18.39 -3.89
N ARG A 141 -14.15 -18.63 -4.27
CA ARG A 141 -15.26 -18.81 -3.32
C ARG A 141 -15.06 -19.95 -2.33
N ASN A 142 -14.23 -20.93 -2.67
CA ASN A 142 -13.99 -22.10 -1.83
C ASN A 142 -12.69 -21.98 -1.01
N VAL A 143 -11.96 -20.88 -1.14
CA VAL A 143 -10.71 -20.66 -0.42
C VAL A 143 -11.00 -20.18 1.00
N ALA A 144 -10.52 -20.95 1.97
CA ALA A 144 -10.66 -20.64 3.40
C ALA A 144 -9.33 -20.65 4.16
N THR A 145 -8.21 -20.90 3.46
CA THR A 145 -6.88 -20.99 4.04
C THR A 145 -5.86 -20.27 3.16
N VAL A 146 -4.72 -19.89 3.74
CA VAL A 146 -3.58 -19.31 3.01
C VAL A 146 -3.07 -20.27 1.94
N THR A 147 -3.01 -21.58 2.24
CA THR A 147 -2.65 -22.59 1.23
C THR A 147 -3.62 -22.58 0.05
N GLY A 148 -4.92 -22.45 0.30
CA GLY A 148 -5.93 -22.33 -0.76
C GLY A 148 -5.77 -21.05 -1.60
N ILE A 149 -5.28 -19.96 -1.02
CA ILE A 149 -4.95 -18.74 -1.79
C ILE A 149 -3.86 -19.04 -2.82
N HIS A 150 -2.80 -19.76 -2.43
CA HIS A 150 -1.71 -20.09 -3.34
C HIS A 150 -2.17 -20.96 -4.53
N GLU A 151 -3.17 -21.81 -4.33
CA GLU A 151 -3.77 -22.60 -5.41
C GLU A 151 -4.47 -21.74 -6.48
N LEU A 152 -4.84 -20.49 -6.16
CA LEU A 152 -5.42 -19.56 -7.13
C LEU A 152 -4.38 -18.92 -8.06
N GLN A 153 -3.08 -19.03 -7.76
CA GLN A 153 -2.04 -18.31 -8.50
C GLN A 153 -2.10 -18.51 -10.02
N PRO A 154 -2.25 -19.73 -10.57
CA PRO A 154 -2.30 -19.91 -12.01
C PRO A 154 -3.53 -19.26 -12.65
N ARG A 155 -4.65 -19.19 -11.90
CA ARG A 155 -5.89 -18.55 -12.34
C ARG A 155 -5.79 -17.03 -12.31
N ALA A 156 -5.16 -16.48 -11.27
CA ALA A 156 -4.89 -15.06 -11.15
C ALA A 156 -3.99 -14.56 -12.28
N LEU A 157 -2.91 -15.31 -12.56
CA LEU A 157 -2.01 -15.02 -13.69
C LEU A 157 -2.76 -15.07 -15.03
N SER A 158 -3.54 -16.13 -15.29
CA SER A 158 -4.31 -16.24 -16.53
C SER A 158 -5.34 -15.12 -16.72
N ALA A 159 -5.99 -14.67 -15.63
CA ALA A 159 -6.92 -13.54 -15.67
C ALA A 159 -6.21 -12.21 -15.95
N MET A 160 -5.02 -12.01 -15.37
CA MET A 160 -4.17 -10.84 -15.64
C MET A 160 -3.65 -10.85 -17.09
N ASP A 161 -3.21 -12.00 -17.60
CA ASP A 161 -2.81 -12.18 -19.00
C ASP A 161 -3.93 -11.77 -19.96
N GLU A 162 -5.17 -12.20 -19.70
CA GLU A 162 -6.34 -11.81 -20.49
C GLU A 162 -6.62 -10.31 -20.42
N ALA A 163 -6.46 -9.69 -19.24
CA ALA A 163 -6.71 -8.26 -19.03
C ALA A 163 -5.67 -7.38 -19.74
N ILE A 164 -4.38 -7.71 -19.65
CA ILE A 164 -3.30 -6.98 -20.31
C ILE A 164 -3.31 -7.20 -21.82
N ALA A 165 -3.67 -8.41 -22.28
CA ALA A 165 -3.78 -8.74 -23.70
C ALA A 165 -5.10 -8.26 -24.35
N ALA A 166 -5.91 -7.46 -23.66
CA ALA A 166 -7.09 -6.83 -24.25
C ALA A 166 -6.68 -5.73 -25.25
N GLU A 167 -7.54 -5.45 -26.24
CA GLU A 167 -7.29 -4.38 -27.22
C GLU A 167 -7.11 -3.01 -26.56
N LYS A 168 -7.84 -2.78 -25.47
CA LYS A 168 -7.72 -1.61 -24.60
C LYS A 168 -7.72 -2.09 -23.15
N PRO A 169 -6.54 -2.32 -22.55
CA PRO A 169 -6.47 -2.79 -21.18
C PRO A 169 -6.98 -1.73 -20.22
N ASP A 170 -7.89 -2.12 -19.33
CA ASP A 170 -8.37 -1.25 -18.25
C ASP A 170 -7.31 -1.24 -17.13
N VAL A 171 -6.72 -0.06 -16.86
CA VAL A 171 -5.61 0.10 -15.91
C VAL A 171 -5.97 -0.41 -14.52
N LEU A 172 -7.19 -0.15 -14.04
CA LEU A 172 -7.61 -0.59 -12.71
C LEU A 172 -7.89 -2.07 -12.64
N ARG A 173 -8.47 -2.63 -13.72
CA ARG A 173 -8.63 -4.08 -13.84
C ARG A 173 -7.27 -4.77 -13.77
N VAL A 174 -6.28 -4.24 -14.49
CA VAL A 174 -4.90 -4.75 -14.47
C VAL A 174 -4.29 -4.61 -13.08
N ALA A 175 -4.34 -3.43 -12.46
CA ALA A 175 -3.76 -3.20 -11.14
C ALA A 175 -4.39 -4.07 -10.02
N ASN A 176 -5.72 -4.27 -10.06
CA ASN A 176 -6.39 -5.16 -9.12
C ASN A 176 -5.99 -6.63 -9.34
N LEU A 177 -5.91 -7.08 -10.60
CA LEU A 177 -5.46 -8.45 -10.92
C LEU A 177 -3.99 -8.67 -10.60
N GLN A 178 -3.15 -7.65 -10.78
CA GLN A 178 -1.74 -7.66 -10.40
C GLN A 178 -1.61 -7.83 -8.88
N LEU A 179 -2.37 -7.08 -8.08
CA LEU A 179 -2.37 -7.25 -6.62
C LEU A 179 -2.96 -8.61 -6.19
N VAL A 180 -4.02 -9.09 -6.85
CA VAL A 180 -4.52 -10.46 -6.59
C VAL A 180 -3.44 -11.50 -6.90
N HIS A 181 -2.78 -11.41 -8.06
CA HIS A 181 -1.71 -12.32 -8.42
C HIS A 181 -0.57 -12.28 -7.40
N TYR A 182 -0.16 -11.07 -7.01
CA TYR A 182 0.82 -10.84 -5.97
C TYR A 182 0.46 -11.54 -4.66
N ILE A 183 -0.74 -11.31 -4.13
CA ILE A 183 -1.21 -11.94 -2.89
C ILE A 183 -1.23 -13.46 -3.04
N THR A 184 -1.66 -14.00 -4.19
CA THR A 184 -1.64 -15.45 -4.43
C THR A 184 -0.25 -16.06 -4.43
N LEU A 185 0.81 -15.28 -4.73
CA LEU A 185 2.19 -15.75 -4.63
C LEU A 185 2.74 -15.67 -3.20
N ARG A 186 2.36 -14.64 -2.45
CA ARG A 186 3.08 -14.24 -1.22
C ARG A 186 2.24 -14.21 0.06
N ALA A 187 0.98 -14.63 0.00
CA ALA A 187 0.12 -14.62 1.18
C ALA A 187 0.78 -15.29 2.40
N GLY A 188 0.90 -14.54 3.49
CA GLY A 188 1.41 -15.00 4.78
C GLY A 188 0.34 -14.99 5.88
N GLU A 189 -0.75 -14.24 5.70
CA GLU A 189 -1.77 -14.02 6.73
C GLU A 189 -3.17 -14.48 6.25
N PRO A 190 -3.97 -15.14 7.11
CA PRO A 190 -5.33 -15.56 6.76
C PRO A 190 -6.24 -14.41 6.30
N ASP A 191 -5.98 -13.23 6.84
CA ASP A 191 -6.71 -12.00 6.62
C ASP A 191 -6.61 -11.51 5.17
N GLN A 192 -5.55 -11.90 4.44
CA GLN A 192 -5.37 -11.61 3.01
C GLN A 192 -6.38 -12.35 2.12
N ILE A 193 -7.06 -13.39 2.62
CA ILE A 193 -8.18 -14.05 1.92
C ILE A 193 -9.30 -13.04 1.68
N GLN A 194 -9.59 -12.20 2.68
CA GLN A 194 -10.63 -11.19 2.60
C GLN A 194 -10.27 -10.11 1.59
N ASP A 195 -8.99 -9.76 1.50
CA ASP A 195 -8.48 -8.76 0.57
C ASP A 195 -8.58 -9.25 -0.89
N VAL A 196 -8.25 -10.52 -1.16
CA VAL A 196 -8.49 -11.16 -2.47
C VAL A 196 -9.97 -11.17 -2.82
N HIS A 197 -10.86 -11.55 -1.89
CA HIS A 197 -12.30 -11.52 -2.13
C HIS A 197 -12.83 -10.12 -2.42
N PHE A 198 -12.32 -9.12 -1.71
CA PHE A 198 -12.65 -7.72 -1.94
C PHE A 198 -12.27 -7.28 -3.35
N LEU A 199 -11.02 -7.51 -3.77
CA LEU A 199 -10.54 -7.17 -5.11
C LEU A 199 -11.33 -7.90 -6.21
N LEU A 200 -11.60 -9.20 -6.04
CA LEU A 200 -12.39 -9.99 -6.99
C LEU A 200 -13.85 -9.54 -7.08
N LYS A 201 -14.45 -9.09 -5.96
CA LYS A 201 -15.79 -8.50 -5.97
C LYS A 201 -15.80 -7.24 -6.85
N ARG A 202 -14.83 -6.34 -6.67
CA ARG A 202 -14.74 -5.11 -7.48
C ARG A 202 -14.57 -5.40 -8.96
N LEU A 203 -13.69 -6.34 -9.31
CA LEU A 203 -13.50 -6.78 -10.68
C LEU A 203 -14.81 -7.30 -11.30
N LYS A 204 -15.59 -8.07 -10.54
CA LYS A 204 -16.88 -8.59 -11.00
C LYS A 204 -17.95 -7.51 -11.14
N ASP A 205 -17.98 -6.54 -10.25
CA ASP A 205 -18.96 -5.45 -10.30
C ASP A 205 -18.65 -4.48 -11.45
N ALA A 206 -17.37 -4.29 -11.80
CA ALA A 206 -16.95 -3.57 -13.00
C ALA A 206 -17.26 -4.31 -14.31
N ASP A 207 -17.27 -5.65 -14.32
CA ASP A 207 -17.59 -6.46 -15.51
C ASP A 207 -19.13 -6.54 -15.77
N ARG A 208 -19.96 -6.03 -14.84
CA ARG A 208 -21.41 -5.97 -15.07
C ARG A 208 -21.71 -4.87 -16.09
N PRO A 209 -22.49 -5.17 -17.16
CA PRO A 209 -22.93 -4.13 -18.07
C PRO A 209 -23.72 -3.08 -17.28
N ALA A 210 -23.35 -1.81 -17.45
CA ALA A 210 -24.11 -0.70 -16.89
C ALA A 210 -25.58 -0.85 -17.30
N PRO A 211 -26.56 -0.59 -16.40
CA PRO A 211 -27.96 -0.64 -16.76
C PRO A 211 -28.19 0.26 -17.98
N SER A 212 -28.64 -0.35 -19.08
CA SER A 212 -28.78 0.27 -20.40
C SER A 212 -29.54 1.60 -20.32
N ALA A 213 -28.80 2.71 -20.22
CA ALA A 213 -29.32 4.02 -20.56
C ALA A 213 -29.59 4.03 -22.07
N ALA A 214 -30.79 4.46 -22.44
CA ALA A 214 -31.32 4.37 -23.80
C ALA A 214 -30.37 4.92 -24.87
N ALA A 215 -30.40 4.22 -26.01
CA ALA A 215 -29.60 4.43 -27.20
C ALA A 215 -29.37 5.91 -27.55
N SER A 216 -28.10 6.30 -27.59
CA SER A 216 -27.65 7.54 -28.20
C SER A 216 -26.95 7.23 -29.54
N THR A 217 -27.47 7.89 -30.55
CA THR A 217 -27.19 7.97 -32.00
C THR A 217 -25.78 7.57 -32.49
N PRO A 218 -25.64 6.88 -33.64
CA PRO A 218 -24.34 6.56 -34.22
C PRO A 218 -23.65 7.79 -34.81
N ALA A 219 -22.36 7.98 -34.48
CA ALA A 219 -21.49 9.00 -35.08
C ALA A 219 -21.06 8.61 -36.51
N PRO A 220 -20.77 9.59 -37.40
CA PRO A 220 -20.47 9.33 -38.80
C PRO A 220 -19.04 8.80 -38.97
N ALA A 221 -18.90 7.72 -39.73
CA ALA A 221 -17.63 7.18 -40.18
C ALA A 221 -16.98 8.10 -41.22
N THR A 222 -15.82 8.66 -40.90
CA THR A 222 -14.87 9.18 -41.90
C THR A 222 -13.55 8.44 -41.71
N ALA A 223 -13.35 7.39 -42.52
CA ALA A 223 -12.10 6.64 -42.59
C ALA A 223 -11.15 7.34 -43.57
N SER A 224 -10.02 7.82 -43.04
CA SER A 224 -8.87 8.26 -43.83
C SER A 224 -8.14 7.04 -44.41
N LEU A 225 -8.03 6.97 -45.73
CA LEU A 225 -7.67 5.77 -46.50
C LEU A 225 -6.20 5.76 -46.97
N TRP A 226 -5.29 6.38 -46.21
CA TRP A 226 -3.86 6.47 -46.58
C TRP A 226 -2.93 6.22 -45.38
N GLN A 227 -2.93 5.01 -44.81
CA GLN A 227 -1.90 4.55 -43.85
C GLN A 227 -1.89 3.01 -43.64
N THR A 228 -2.19 2.21 -44.65
CA THR A 228 -2.69 0.82 -44.46
C THR A 228 -1.65 -0.31 -44.51
N GLY A 229 -0.36 -0.04 -44.71
CA GLY A 229 0.66 -1.10 -44.78
C GLY A 229 1.25 -1.49 -43.42
N ALA A 230 2.01 -0.57 -42.81
CA ALA A 230 2.70 -0.81 -41.54
C ALA A 230 1.73 -0.92 -40.34
N VAL A 231 0.69 -0.07 -40.31
CA VAL A 231 -0.31 -0.07 -39.24
C VAL A 231 -1.07 -1.40 -39.19
N ALA A 232 -1.42 -1.99 -40.33
CA ALA A 232 -2.15 -3.26 -40.39
C ALA A 232 -1.28 -4.46 -39.99
N ALA A 233 -0.01 -4.48 -40.39
CA ALA A 233 0.92 -5.56 -40.04
C ALA A 233 1.24 -5.58 -38.53
N GLU A 234 1.40 -4.42 -37.91
CA GLU A 234 1.63 -4.31 -36.46
C GLU A 234 0.37 -4.62 -35.64
N THR A 235 -0.82 -4.22 -36.10
CA THR A 235 -2.08 -4.63 -35.45
C THR A 235 -2.27 -6.15 -35.49
N SER A 236 -1.89 -6.80 -36.59
CA SER A 236 -1.87 -8.27 -36.68
C SER A 236 -0.86 -8.90 -35.71
N SER A 237 0.30 -8.27 -35.53
CA SER A 237 1.36 -8.76 -34.63
C SER A 237 0.96 -8.62 -33.16
N ALA A 238 0.32 -7.51 -32.78
CA ALA A 238 -0.23 -7.31 -31.44
C ALA A 238 -1.33 -8.32 -31.10
N GLN A 239 -2.24 -8.59 -32.04
CA GLN A 239 -3.30 -9.60 -31.86
C GLN A 239 -2.72 -11.02 -31.72
N GLN A 240 -1.72 -11.36 -32.52
CA GLN A 240 -1.04 -12.65 -32.43
C GLN A 240 -0.25 -12.79 -31.11
N ALA A 241 0.46 -11.74 -30.68
CA ALA A 241 1.15 -11.74 -29.40
C ALA A 241 0.20 -11.82 -28.21
N ALA A 242 -0.96 -11.14 -28.28
CA ALA A 242 -2.01 -11.26 -27.28
C ALA A 242 -2.48 -12.71 -27.10
N GLU A 243 -2.62 -13.46 -28.21
CA GLU A 243 -2.96 -14.89 -28.12
C GLU A 243 -1.82 -15.75 -27.57
N LEU A 244 -0.56 -15.43 -27.92
CA LEU A 244 0.61 -16.09 -27.35
C LEU A 244 0.69 -15.86 -25.83
N ILE A 245 0.42 -14.64 -25.35
CA ILE A 245 0.34 -14.30 -23.92
C ILE A 245 -0.76 -15.12 -23.23
N ARG A 246 -1.98 -15.14 -23.79
CA ARG A 246 -3.11 -15.92 -23.21
C ARG A 246 -2.84 -17.42 -23.12
N THR A 247 -1.93 -17.94 -23.95
CA THR A 247 -1.53 -19.35 -23.97
C THR A 247 -0.23 -19.63 -23.21
N GLY A 248 0.32 -18.62 -22.50
CA GLY A 248 1.54 -18.75 -21.70
C GLY A 248 2.84 -18.80 -22.51
N ARG A 249 2.82 -18.44 -23.79
CA ARG A 249 3.98 -18.45 -24.70
C ARG A 249 4.67 -17.08 -24.72
N TYR A 250 5.11 -16.61 -23.56
CA TYR A 250 5.63 -15.24 -23.38
C TYR A 250 6.90 -14.96 -24.19
N ASP A 251 7.84 -15.91 -24.25
CA ASP A 251 9.08 -15.76 -25.04
C ASP A 251 8.79 -15.52 -26.54
N ASP A 252 7.81 -16.26 -27.09
CA ASP A 252 7.41 -16.11 -28.49
C ASP A 252 6.69 -14.79 -28.72
N ALA A 253 5.85 -14.37 -27.77
CA ALA A 253 5.18 -13.07 -27.81
C ALA A 253 6.20 -11.93 -27.78
N TYR A 254 7.20 -11.99 -26.88
CA TYR A 254 8.25 -10.99 -26.80
C TYR A 254 9.04 -10.90 -28.12
N ARG A 255 9.50 -12.03 -28.67
CA ARG A 255 10.23 -12.05 -29.95
C ARG A 255 9.42 -11.49 -31.12
N LEU A 256 8.10 -11.69 -31.11
CA LEU A 256 7.20 -11.15 -32.14
C LEU A 256 7.06 -9.62 -32.04
N LEU A 257 7.13 -9.06 -30.84
CA LEU A 257 6.89 -7.64 -30.59
C LEU A 257 8.17 -6.81 -30.43
N ALA A 258 9.32 -7.45 -30.19
CA ALA A 258 10.59 -6.80 -29.94
C ALA A 258 10.97 -5.85 -31.09
N GLY A 259 11.35 -4.62 -30.74
CA GLY A 259 11.77 -3.58 -31.69
C GLY A 259 10.65 -2.71 -32.25
N SER A 260 9.39 -2.89 -31.83
CA SER A 260 8.32 -1.94 -32.18
C SER A 260 8.45 -0.61 -31.43
N ASN A 261 8.09 0.48 -32.09
CA ASN A 261 8.03 1.83 -31.51
C ASN A 261 6.61 2.27 -31.13
N ARG A 262 5.61 1.37 -31.22
CA ARG A 262 4.22 1.72 -30.87
C ARG A 262 3.96 1.45 -29.39
N PRO A 263 3.38 2.40 -28.65
CA PRO A 263 3.19 2.26 -27.21
C PRO A 263 2.41 1.00 -26.81
N GLU A 264 1.32 0.65 -27.51
CA GLU A 264 0.51 -0.52 -27.14
C GLU A 264 1.28 -1.83 -27.35
N VAL A 265 2.10 -1.87 -28.40
CA VAL A 265 2.97 -3.01 -28.71
C VAL A 265 4.11 -3.11 -27.70
N GLN A 266 4.69 -1.98 -27.30
CA GLN A 266 5.74 -1.92 -26.29
C GLN A 266 5.24 -2.34 -24.91
N ALA A 267 4.02 -1.98 -24.52
CA ALA A 267 3.42 -2.44 -23.27
C ALA A 267 3.27 -3.98 -23.24
N LEU A 268 2.79 -4.59 -24.34
CA LEU A 268 2.71 -6.05 -24.46
C LEU A 268 4.10 -6.71 -24.51
N ALA A 269 5.08 -6.08 -25.17
CA ALA A 269 6.46 -6.57 -25.23
C ALA A 269 7.11 -6.55 -23.84
N ALA A 270 6.98 -5.44 -23.10
CA ALA A 270 7.46 -5.32 -21.73
C ALA A 270 6.82 -6.37 -20.82
N TYR A 271 5.50 -6.55 -20.92
CA TYR A 271 4.80 -7.58 -20.14
C TYR A 271 5.28 -8.99 -20.48
N ALA A 272 5.43 -9.32 -21.76
CA ALA A 272 5.96 -10.61 -22.19
C ALA A 272 7.41 -10.84 -21.74
N ALA A 273 8.24 -9.79 -21.73
CA ALA A 273 9.60 -9.82 -21.20
C ALA A 273 9.61 -10.12 -19.69
N LEU A 274 8.77 -9.45 -18.90
CA LEU A 274 8.61 -9.73 -17.46
C LEU A 274 8.22 -11.19 -17.23
N ARG A 275 7.21 -11.69 -17.94
CA ARG A 275 6.73 -13.07 -17.79
C ARG A 275 7.68 -14.15 -18.31
N SER A 276 8.68 -13.78 -19.11
CA SER A 276 9.77 -14.66 -19.57
C SER A 276 11.07 -14.48 -18.79
N ASP A 277 11.04 -13.79 -17.65
CA ASP A 277 12.20 -13.53 -16.78
C ASP A 277 13.34 -12.76 -17.48
N ARG A 278 12.98 -11.90 -18.45
CA ARG A 278 13.88 -11.00 -19.19
C ARG A 278 13.86 -9.60 -18.59
N LEU A 279 14.29 -9.48 -17.34
CA LEU A 279 14.10 -8.25 -16.54
C LEU A 279 14.82 -7.03 -17.13
N GLN A 280 15.99 -7.22 -17.73
CA GLN A 280 16.74 -6.13 -18.35
C GLN A 280 16.03 -5.61 -19.60
N GLU A 281 15.57 -6.51 -20.48
CA GLU A 281 14.81 -6.14 -21.67
C GLU A 281 13.45 -5.54 -21.31
N ALA A 282 12.80 -6.03 -20.25
CA ALA A 282 11.58 -5.43 -19.72
C ALA A 282 11.83 -3.98 -19.29
N ARG A 283 12.91 -3.72 -18.55
CA ARG A 283 13.30 -2.38 -18.10
C ARG A 283 13.50 -1.42 -19.28
N GLU A 284 14.31 -1.82 -20.26
CA GLU A 284 14.57 -1.02 -21.46
C GLU A 284 13.29 -0.73 -22.24
N THR A 285 12.40 -1.71 -22.36
CA THR A 285 11.12 -1.54 -23.06
C THR A 285 10.18 -0.60 -22.30
N ILE A 286 10.15 -0.65 -20.97
CA ILE A 286 9.34 0.23 -20.12
C ILE A 286 9.90 1.67 -20.15
N GLU A 287 11.21 1.85 -20.12
CA GLU A 287 11.86 3.15 -20.28
C GLU A 287 11.54 3.78 -21.65
N ALA A 288 11.59 2.99 -22.72
CA ALA A 288 11.17 3.42 -24.05
C ALA A 288 9.69 3.83 -24.09
N LEU A 289 8.81 3.04 -23.45
CA LEU A 289 7.38 3.33 -23.36
C LEU A 289 7.11 4.67 -22.64
N ASN A 290 7.81 4.94 -21.54
CA ASN A 290 7.69 6.20 -20.82
C ASN A 290 8.19 7.40 -21.65
N ALA A 291 9.26 7.22 -22.43
CA ALA A 291 9.80 8.26 -23.29
C ALA A 291 8.83 8.69 -24.42
N LEU A 292 7.87 7.84 -24.79
CA LEU A 292 6.84 8.17 -25.79
C LEU A 292 5.74 9.12 -25.24
N GLY A 293 5.65 9.32 -23.92
CA GLY A 293 5.06 10.53 -23.31
C GLY A 293 3.57 10.80 -23.51
N GLY A 294 2.71 9.76 -23.57
CA GLY A 294 1.26 9.92 -23.73
C GLY A 294 0.43 9.61 -22.47
N PRO A 295 -0.63 10.39 -22.15
CA PRO A 295 -1.57 10.09 -21.06
C PRO A 295 -2.37 8.79 -21.29
N GLU A 296 -2.37 8.27 -22.52
CA GLU A 296 -2.98 6.98 -22.86
C GLU A 296 -2.14 5.77 -22.35
N HIS A 297 -0.99 5.99 -21.72
CA HIS A 297 -0.05 4.94 -21.31
C HIS A 297 -0.12 4.62 -19.81
N GLY A 298 -1.33 4.63 -19.23
CA GLY A 298 -1.54 4.37 -17.80
C GLY A 298 -1.07 2.98 -17.31
N ILE A 299 -0.66 2.08 -18.20
CA ILE A 299 -0.11 0.77 -17.86
C ILE A 299 1.38 0.85 -17.51
N ALA A 300 2.13 1.83 -18.01
CA ALA A 300 3.58 1.88 -17.82
C ALA A 300 4.00 1.91 -16.33
N PRO A 301 3.37 2.73 -15.46
CA PRO A 301 3.64 2.69 -14.02
C PRO A 301 3.33 1.32 -13.38
N LEU A 302 2.32 0.59 -13.87
CA LEU A 302 1.98 -0.74 -13.36
C LEU A 302 3.04 -1.79 -13.74
N LEU A 303 3.60 -1.69 -14.95
CA LEU A 303 4.70 -2.54 -15.41
C LEU A 303 6.00 -2.22 -14.66
N GLN A 304 6.24 -0.95 -14.33
CA GLN A 304 7.35 -0.55 -13.45
C GLN A 304 7.19 -1.13 -12.06
N ALA A 305 5.99 -1.07 -11.48
CA ALA A 305 5.69 -1.67 -10.19
C ALA A 305 5.88 -3.19 -10.23
N GLU A 306 5.43 -3.86 -11.31
CA GLU A 306 5.64 -5.31 -11.49
C GLU A 306 7.13 -5.68 -11.55
N LEU A 307 7.91 -4.97 -12.37
CA LEU A 307 9.35 -5.16 -12.48
C LEU A 307 10.02 -5.00 -11.11
N ALA A 308 9.68 -3.93 -10.38
CA ALA A 308 10.21 -3.67 -9.05
C ALA A 308 9.84 -4.78 -8.06
N MET A 309 8.59 -5.29 -8.07
CA MET A 309 8.19 -6.43 -7.24
C MET A 309 8.94 -7.72 -7.59
N MET A 310 9.15 -8.00 -8.88
CA MET A 310 9.94 -9.17 -9.33
C MET A 310 11.40 -9.08 -8.87
N GLU A 311 11.97 -7.87 -8.85
CA GLU A 311 13.33 -7.60 -8.34
C GLU A 311 13.39 -7.43 -6.81
N SER A 312 12.27 -7.64 -6.10
CA SER A 312 12.14 -7.43 -4.65
C SER A 312 12.48 -6.01 -4.16
N ARG A 313 12.28 -5.00 -5.02
CA ARG A 313 12.41 -3.55 -4.72
C ARG A 313 11.04 -2.96 -4.35
N PHE A 314 10.49 -3.37 -3.20
CA PHE A 314 9.11 -3.04 -2.81
C PHE A 314 8.88 -1.57 -2.46
N ASP A 315 9.90 -0.86 -2.01
CA ASP A 315 9.90 0.60 -1.87
C ASP A 315 9.60 1.26 -3.22
N LYS A 316 10.29 0.83 -4.29
CA LYS A 316 10.07 1.36 -5.64
C LYS A 316 8.73 0.96 -6.22
N ALA A 317 8.29 -0.29 -6.01
CA ALA A 317 6.96 -0.71 -6.42
C ALA A 317 5.86 0.16 -5.78
N THR A 318 6.04 0.49 -4.50
CA THR A 318 5.15 1.39 -3.75
C THR A 318 5.17 2.80 -4.34
N ASP A 319 6.36 3.36 -4.62
CA ASP A 319 6.52 4.67 -5.28
C ASP A 319 5.78 4.71 -6.63
N TYR A 320 5.89 3.65 -7.45
CA TYR A 320 5.24 3.57 -8.75
C TYR A 320 3.71 3.52 -8.66
N PHE A 321 3.15 2.75 -7.71
CA PHE A 321 1.70 2.76 -7.48
C PHE A 321 1.21 4.11 -6.94
N ALA A 322 1.98 4.76 -6.06
CA ALA A 322 1.67 6.09 -5.54
C ALA A 322 1.67 7.16 -6.65
N ALA A 323 2.66 7.13 -7.54
CA ALA A 323 2.70 8.00 -8.72
C ALA A 323 1.49 7.75 -9.64
N ALA A 324 1.19 6.48 -9.95
CA ALA A 324 0.02 6.10 -10.73
C ALA A 324 -1.30 6.54 -10.08
N ALA A 325 -1.40 6.55 -8.75
CA ALA A 325 -2.57 7.01 -8.02
C ALA A 325 -2.80 8.52 -8.15
N ASN A 326 -1.72 9.31 -8.25
CA ASN A 326 -1.81 10.75 -8.48
C ASN A 326 -2.17 11.09 -9.93
N GLU A 327 -1.63 10.34 -10.88
CA GLU A 327 -1.72 10.68 -12.31
C GLU A 327 -2.91 10.04 -13.03
N ILE A 328 -3.29 8.83 -12.64
CA ILE A 328 -4.23 7.99 -13.40
C ILE A 328 -5.53 7.79 -12.62
N ASP A 329 -5.46 7.15 -11.46
CA ASP A 329 -6.66 6.87 -10.67
C ASP A 329 -6.33 6.71 -9.18
N ASN A 330 -6.94 7.56 -8.36
CA ASN A 330 -6.74 7.60 -6.92
C ASN A 330 -7.00 6.26 -6.20
N ARG A 331 -7.77 5.34 -6.80
CA ARG A 331 -7.98 3.98 -6.25
C ARG A 331 -6.69 3.17 -6.12
N LEU A 332 -5.63 3.53 -6.86
CA LEU A 332 -4.33 2.86 -6.80
C LEU A 332 -3.55 3.12 -5.50
N TRP A 333 -4.00 4.08 -4.68
CA TRP A 333 -3.46 4.26 -3.32
C TRP A 333 -3.61 3.01 -2.46
N PHE A 334 -4.61 2.17 -2.72
CA PHE A 334 -4.77 0.89 -2.03
C PHE A 334 -3.61 -0.07 -2.29
N GLN A 335 -3.17 -0.20 -3.55
CA GLN A 335 -2.04 -1.04 -3.93
C GLN A 335 -0.74 -0.56 -3.27
N ALA A 336 -0.50 0.76 -3.29
CA ALA A 336 0.65 1.35 -2.61
C ALA A 336 0.63 1.08 -1.10
N GLY A 337 -0.49 1.35 -0.43
CA GLY A 337 -0.65 1.07 1.00
C GLY A 337 -0.48 -0.40 1.35
N TYR A 338 -0.99 -1.30 0.49
CA TYR A 338 -0.90 -2.74 0.70
C TYR A 338 0.54 -3.24 0.66
N LEU A 339 1.31 -2.87 -0.37
CA LEU A 339 2.72 -3.26 -0.47
C LEU A 339 3.57 -2.62 0.63
N CYS A 340 3.27 -1.36 0.97
CA CYS A 340 3.96 -0.66 2.05
C CYS A 340 3.78 -1.41 3.40
N LYS A 341 2.57 -1.87 3.71
CA LYS A 341 2.29 -2.63 4.92
C LYS A 341 3.03 -3.98 4.94
N TYR A 342 2.83 -4.81 3.92
CA TYR A 342 3.26 -6.21 3.99
C TYR A 342 4.72 -6.45 3.56
N GLU A 343 5.31 -5.59 2.74
CA GLU A 343 6.67 -5.79 2.23
C GLU A 343 7.67 -4.76 2.72
N VAL A 344 7.26 -3.49 2.86
CA VAL A 344 8.14 -2.44 3.40
C VAL A 344 8.13 -2.47 4.93
N GLY A 345 7.00 -2.82 5.54
CA GLY A 345 6.83 -2.85 7.00
C GLY A 345 6.72 -1.46 7.63
N ASP A 346 6.30 -0.45 6.85
CA ASP A 346 6.02 0.90 7.36
C ASP A 346 4.52 1.12 7.50
N ASP A 347 3.96 0.72 8.64
CA ASP A 347 2.53 0.87 8.95
C ASP A 347 2.06 2.33 8.91
N THR A 348 2.98 3.29 9.17
CA THR A 348 2.64 4.72 9.17
C THR A 348 2.44 5.21 7.74
N LEU A 349 3.39 4.92 6.86
CA LEU A 349 3.28 5.27 5.45
C LEU A 349 2.17 4.48 4.76
N ALA A 350 1.97 3.20 5.11
CA ALA A 350 0.86 2.41 4.61
C ALA A 350 -0.49 3.03 4.97
N GLY A 351 -0.68 3.42 6.23
CA GLY A 351 -1.87 4.14 6.66
C GLY A 351 -2.06 5.46 5.91
N GLN A 352 -1.00 6.24 5.71
CA GLN A 352 -1.04 7.48 4.91
C GLN A 352 -1.53 7.24 3.48
N TYR A 353 -1.07 6.17 2.82
CA TYR A 353 -1.55 5.80 1.49
C TYR A 353 -3.01 5.35 1.53
N PHE A 354 -3.39 4.49 2.47
CA PHE A 354 -4.77 4.06 2.60
C PHE A 354 -5.76 5.23 2.78
N GLU A 355 -5.40 6.24 3.58
CA GLU A 355 -6.22 7.44 3.80
C GLU A 355 -6.48 8.26 2.53
N ARG A 356 -5.55 8.23 1.58
CA ARG A 356 -5.68 9.00 0.33
C ARG A 356 -6.67 8.38 -0.64
N THR A 357 -7.22 7.20 -0.34
CA THR A 357 -8.19 6.54 -1.21
C THR A 357 -9.58 7.20 -1.08
N ALA A 358 -10.05 7.81 -2.17
CA ALA A 358 -11.32 8.54 -2.24
C ALA A 358 -12.52 7.66 -2.63
N ASP A 359 -12.29 6.42 -3.09
CA ASP A 359 -13.35 5.47 -3.43
C ASP A 359 -14.02 4.93 -2.15
N ALA A 360 -15.34 5.12 -2.03
CA ALA A 360 -16.07 4.79 -0.82
C ALA A 360 -16.02 3.29 -0.47
N GLU A 361 -16.04 2.39 -1.46
CA GLU A 361 -15.97 0.95 -1.19
C GLU A 361 -14.58 0.54 -0.70
N VAL A 362 -13.52 1.16 -1.25
CA VAL A 362 -12.15 0.95 -0.77
C VAL A 362 -11.94 1.56 0.61
N ALA A 363 -12.43 2.77 0.84
CA ALA A 363 -12.38 3.42 2.14
C ALA A 363 -13.08 2.58 3.22
N ASP A 364 -14.24 1.99 2.91
CA ASP A 364 -14.96 1.08 3.82
C ASP A 364 -14.20 -0.24 4.07
N HIS A 365 -13.50 -0.77 3.06
CA HIS A 365 -12.63 -1.94 3.24
C HIS A 365 -11.42 -1.60 4.11
N VAL A 366 -10.75 -0.49 3.81
CA VAL A 366 -9.63 0.06 4.58
C VAL A 366 -10.01 0.31 6.02
N ALA A 367 -11.14 0.97 6.28
CA ALA A 367 -11.60 1.27 7.62
C ALA A 367 -11.93 0.02 8.45
N ARG A 368 -12.22 -1.12 7.82
CA ARG A 368 -12.47 -2.40 8.51
C ARG A 368 -11.21 -3.23 8.69
N ARG A 369 -10.32 -3.27 7.69
CA ARG A 369 -9.15 -4.16 7.64
C ARG A 369 -7.86 -3.51 8.11
N PHE A 370 -7.69 -2.24 7.82
CA PHE A 370 -6.48 -1.45 8.04
C PHE A 370 -6.74 -0.26 8.98
N HIS A 371 -7.76 -0.38 9.85
CA HIS A 371 -8.13 0.66 10.82
C HIS A 371 -6.94 1.09 11.67
N GLU A 372 -6.18 0.12 12.16
CA GLU A 372 -5.03 0.38 13.04
C GLU A 372 -3.91 1.10 12.30
N ASP A 373 -3.59 0.68 11.07
CA ASP A 373 -2.60 1.34 10.21
C ASP A 373 -3.00 2.80 9.96
N VAL A 374 -4.26 3.02 9.61
CA VAL A 374 -4.84 4.37 9.42
C VAL A 374 -4.82 5.16 10.73
N ARG A 375 -5.12 4.55 11.88
CA ARG A 375 -5.09 5.21 13.18
C ARG A 375 -3.68 5.62 13.57
N VAL A 376 -2.70 4.74 13.37
CA VAL A 376 -1.28 5.00 13.61
C VAL A 376 -0.79 6.10 12.69
N ALA A 377 -1.11 6.03 11.39
CA ALA A 377 -0.81 7.08 10.43
C ALA A 377 -1.42 8.42 10.86
N ARG A 378 -2.72 8.49 11.16
CA ARG A 378 -3.39 9.70 11.65
C ARG A 378 -2.74 10.30 12.87
N SER A 379 -2.27 9.46 13.80
CA SER A 379 -1.59 9.92 15.03
C SER A 379 -0.20 10.51 14.77
N ARG A 380 0.39 10.23 13.60
CA ARG A 380 1.75 10.62 13.21
C ARG A 380 1.79 11.59 12.04
N MET A 381 0.72 11.68 11.26
CA MET A 381 0.59 12.59 10.14
C MET A 381 0.57 14.01 10.66
N ALA A 382 1.39 14.86 10.06
CA ALA A 382 1.27 16.28 10.28
C ALA A 382 -0.16 16.72 9.92
N LEU A 383 -0.85 17.28 10.91
CA LEU A 383 -2.08 18.05 10.71
C LEU A 383 -1.83 19.19 9.72
N MET A 384 -0.59 19.67 9.68
CA MET A 384 -0.10 20.64 8.71
C MET A 384 1.43 20.59 8.62
N GLU A 385 1.97 20.70 7.42
CA GLU A 385 3.41 20.79 7.14
C GLU A 385 3.64 21.78 5.99
N GLU A 386 4.52 22.75 6.19
CA GLU A 386 4.94 23.75 5.20
C GLU A 386 6.44 24.04 5.37
N ASP A 387 7.25 23.60 4.39
CA ASP A 387 8.68 23.91 4.23
C ASP A 387 8.92 25.02 3.19
N TYR A 388 7.85 25.46 2.52
CA TYR A 388 7.78 26.51 1.52
C TYR A 388 8.61 26.31 0.23
N GLU A 389 9.42 25.27 0.11
CA GLU A 389 10.32 25.02 -1.04
C GLU A 389 9.60 24.79 -2.36
N ALA A 390 8.36 24.26 -2.30
CA ALA A 390 7.54 24.05 -3.49
C ALA A 390 6.99 25.33 -4.12
N TYR A 391 7.10 26.49 -3.45
CA TYR A 391 6.49 27.74 -3.92
C TYR A 391 7.49 28.65 -4.64
N ALA A 392 7.00 29.34 -5.67
CA ALA A 392 7.75 30.40 -6.32
C ALA A 392 7.91 31.61 -5.39
N ALA A 393 9.05 32.31 -5.48
CA ALA A 393 9.24 33.58 -4.79
C ALA A 393 8.20 34.61 -5.26
N GLY A 394 7.65 35.38 -4.33
CA GLY A 394 6.64 36.39 -4.60
C GLY A 394 5.39 36.27 -3.73
N PRO A 395 4.25 36.79 -4.20
CA PRO A 395 2.98 36.72 -3.48
C PRO A 395 2.57 35.27 -3.16
N LEU A 396 1.81 35.10 -2.08
CA LEU A 396 1.21 33.80 -1.76
C LEU A 396 0.20 33.40 -2.85
N PRO A 397 0.15 32.13 -3.28
CA PRO A 397 -0.84 31.64 -4.23
C PRO A 397 -2.26 31.66 -3.65
N ASP A 398 -3.27 31.74 -4.51
CA ASP A 398 -4.68 31.89 -4.11
C ASP A 398 -5.23 30.75 -3.23
N ALA A 399 -4.63 29.56 -3.31
CA ALA A 399 -5.02 28.36 -2.55
C ALA A 399 -4.17 28.12 -1.29
N TRP A 400 -3.66 29.19 -0.67
CA TRP A 400 -2.77 29.10 0.49
C TRP A 400 -3.47 28.51 1.74
N LYS A 401 -2.77 27.63 2.47
CA LYS A 401 -3.30 27.00 3.70
C LYS A 401 -3.27 27.93 4.93
N LEU A 402 -2.43 28.96 4.90
CA LEU A 402 -2.37 29.96 5.95
C LEU A 402 -3.29 31.13 5.56
N VAL A 403 -4.16 31.59 6.45
CA VAL A 403 -5.05 32.72 6.11
C VAL A 403 -4.45 33.99 6.69
N PRO A 404 -3.84 34.88 5.87
CA PRO A 404 -3.37 36.16 6.35
C PRO A 404 -4.56 37.06 6.70
N THR A 405 -4.38 37.97 7.64
CA THR A 405 -5.45 38.90 8.02
C THR A 405 -5.59 40.03 7.00
N HIS A 406 -4.48 40.39 6.33
CA HIS A 406 -4.47 41.35 5.24
C HIS A 406 -3.81 40.76 3.97
N PRO A 407 -4.30 41.10 2.76
CA PRO A 407 -3.57 40.82 1.53
C PRO A 407 -2.15 41.41 1.59
N GLU A 408 -1.18 40.73 0.95
CA GLU A 408 0.21 41.21 0.81
C GLU A 408 1.02 41.33 2.11
N GLU A 409 0.45 40.93 3.24
CA GLU A 409 1.10 40.95 4.55
C GLU A 409 2.31 40.00 4.62
N PHE A 410 2.21 38.88 3.89
CA PHE A 410 3.25 37.86 3.78
C PHE A 410 3.52 37.52 2.32
N MET A 411 4.74 37.07 2.06
CA MET A 411 5.21 36.63 0.75
C MET A 411 6.20 35.48 0.90
N ILE A 412 6.46 34.77 -0.19
CA ILE A 412 7.56 33.80 -0.26
C ILE A 412 8.82 34.53 -0.69
N ALA A 413 9.86 34.44 0.13
CA ALA A 413 11.17 35.05 -0.12
C ALA A 413 12.26 33.97 -0.15
N GLU A 414 13.42 34.33 -0.69
CA GLU A 414 14.63 33.51 -0.61
C GLU A 414 15.55 34.09 0.46
N ILE A 415 15.86 33.31 1.50
CA ILE A 415 16.75 33.70 2.58
C ILE A 415 17.71 32.55 2.83
N ASP A 416 19.01 32.84 2.80
CA ASP A 416 20.10 31.86 2.96
C ASP A 416 20.01 30.65 2.01
N GLY A 417 19.37 30.82 0.84
CA GLY A 417 19.20 29.76 -0.17
C GLY A 417 17.96 28.88 0.03
N SER A 418 17.13 29.16 1.04
CA SER A 418 15.84 28.48 1.26
C SER A 418 14.65 29.38 0.95
N ARG A 419 13.55 28.77 0.52
CA ARG A 419 12.26 29.46 0.40
C ARG A 419 11.63 29.57 1.78
N VAL A 420 11.24 30.79 2.17
CA VAL A 420 10.68 31.05 3.49
C VAL A 420 9.46 31.94 3.39
N LEU A 421 8.55 31.81 4.35
CA LEU A 421 7.44 32.74 4.50
C LEU A 421 7.92 34.00 5.21
N LYS A 422 8.00 35.10 4.47
CA LYS A 422 8.50 36.39 4.95
C LYS A 422 7.35 37.37 5.15
N GLN A 423 7.34 38.10 6.26
CA GLN A 423 6.47 39.25 6.42
C GLN A 423 6.95 40.42 5.55
N ASN A 424 6.06 41.03 4.77
CA ASN A 424 6.44 41.93 3.67
C ASN A 424 6.85 43.35 4.12
N GLU A 425 6.21 43.93 5.16
CA GLU A 425 6.52 45.30 5.60
C GLU A 425 6.43 45.51 7.12
N MET A 426 7.40 46.24 7.68
CA MET A 426 7.33 46.84 9.02
C MET A 426 6.30 47.98 9.01
N GLY A 427 5.07 47.72 9.47
CA GLY A 427 4.04 48.76 9.54
C GLY A 427 2.61 48.25 9.68
N HIS A 428 2.35 47.01 9.25
CA HIS A 428 1.10 46.34 9.57
C HIS A 428 1.09 45.93 11.04
N ARG A 429 0.57 46.82 11.89
CA ARG A 429 0.48 46.60 13.34
C ARG A 429 -0.33 45.34 13.65
N GLY A 430 0.36 44.27 14.03
CA GLY A 430 -0.24 43.06 14.56
C GLY A 430 -0.70 42.09 13.46
N GLY A 431 0.08 42.01 12.39
CA GLY A 431 -0.10 41.01 11.36
C GLY A 431 -0.34 39.63 11.96
N LYS A 432 -1.41 38.96 11.53
CA LYS A 432 -1.87 37.70 12.11
C LYS A 432 -2.10 36.69 11.00
N LEU A 433 -1.42 35.57 11.13
CA LEU A 433 -1.56 34.43 10.25
C LEU A 433 -2.17 33.29 11.06
N VAL A 434 -3.31 32.75 10.61
CA VAL A 434 -3.97 31.63 11.30
C VAL A 434 -4.20 30.50 10.32
N THR A 435 -4.03 29.27 10.79
CA THR A 435 -4.20 28.07 9.98
C THR A 435 -4.72 26.90 10.80
N GLY A 436 -5.20 25.89 10.08
CA GLY A 436 -5.70 24.67 10.67
C GLY A 436 -7.19 24.68 10.99
N PHE A 437 -7.63 23.53 11.48
CA PHE A 437 -9.02 23.29 11.87
C PHE A 437 -9.22 23.70 13.34
N PRO A 438 -10.28 24.47 13.69
CA PRO A 438 -10.54 24.87 15.07
C PRO A 438 -10.87 23.70 16.02
N GLY A 439 -10.98 22.47 15.52
CA GLY A 439 -11.23 21.26 16.30
C GLY A 439 -9.98 20.42 16.62
N TRP A 440 -8.76 20.93 16.44
CA TRP A 440 -7.56 20.24 16.91
C TRP A 440 -7.46 20.32 18.44
N TYR A 441 -7.30 19.16 19.09
CA TYR A 441 -7.22 19.02 20.55
C TYR A 441 -5.75 18.93 21.00
N ASP A 442 -5.14 17.76 21.00
CA ASP A 442 -3.76 17.63 21.47
C ASP A 442 -2.79 17.68 20.29
N TYR A 443 -1.87 18.64 20.27
CA TYR A 443 -0.90 18.80 19.18
C TYR A 443 0.40 19.44 19.61
N VAL A 444 1.43 19.22 18.78
CA VAL A 444 2.73 19.88 18.85
C VAL A 444 2.87 20.72 17.59
N MET A 445 3.07 22.03 17.76
CA MET A 445 3.46 22.95 16.70
C MET A 445 4.97 23.19 16.79
N SER A 446 5.70 23.05 15.70
CA SER A 446 7.10 23.44 15.56
C SER A 446 7.24 24.41 14.40
N CYS A 447 8.09 25.42 14.56
CA CYS A 447 8.37 26.40 13.50
C CYS A 447 9.76 27.00 13.70
N ASP A 448 10.49 27.16 12.60
CA ASP A 448 11.71 27.94 12.56
C ASP A 448 11.37 29.39 12.24
N PHE A 449 12.01 30.33 12.92
CA PHE A 449 11.83 31.75 12.66
C PHE A 449 13.13 32.53 12.79
N ARG A 450 13.20 33.66 12.08
CA ARG A 450 14.33 34.59 12.11
C ARG A 450 13.81 36.02 12.07
N VAL A 451 14.24 36.85 13.03
CA VAL A 451 13.99 38.29 12.98
C VAL A 451 14.99 38.90 12.00
N LEU A 452 14.48 39.46 10.91
CA LEU A 452 15.28 40.09 9.86
C LEU A 452 15.57 41.55 10.20
N GLN A 453 14.55 42.25 10.68
CA GLN A 453 14.62 43.64 11.11
C GLN A 453 13.68 43.86 12.30
N ALA A 454 14.02 44.77 13.21
CA ALA A 454 13.20 45.08 14.38
C ALA A 454 13.22 46.57 14.71
N GLU A 455 12.09 47.07 15.22
CA GLU A 455 12.03 48.33 15.97
C GLU A 455 12.61 48.12 17.39
N ALA A 456 12.53 49.14 18.24
CA ALA A 456 13.07 49.07 19.60
C ALA A 456 12.45 47.95 20.47
N GLU A 457 11.23 47.49 20.12
CA GLU A 457 10.49 46.46 20.87
C GLU A 457 9.74 45.51 19.90
N PRO A 458 10.43 44.54 19.27
CA PRO A 458 9.78 43.54 18.43
C PRO A 458 8.93 42.61 19.28
N GLN A 459 7.72 42.30 18.80
CA GLN A 459 6.80 41.34 19.39
C GLN A 459 6.49 40.24 18.37
N LEU A 460 6.71 38.99 18.77
CA LEU A 460 6.36 37.80 18.00
C LEU A 460 5.56 36.84 18.89
N ASP A 461 4.33 36.52 18.50
CA ASP A 461 3.47 35.60 19.24
C ASP A 461 3.28 34.31 18.43
N PHE A 462 3.56 33.16 19.04
CA PHE A 462 3.16 31.84 18.53
C PHE A 462 1.86 31.43 19.20
N VAL A 463 0.77 31.46 18.44
CA VAL A 463 -0.60 31.30 18.94
C VAL A 463 -1.04 29.85 18.80
N VAL A 464 -1.56 29.28 19.89
CA VAL A 464 -2.17 27.95 19.95
C VAL A 464 -3.57 28.05 20.56
N TYR A 465 -4.44 27.11 20.18
CA TYR A 465 -5.87 27.14 20.48
C TYR A 465 -6.58 28.46 20.13
N ASP A 466 -6.27 29.00 18.95
CA ASP A 466 -6.94 30.22 18.48
C ASP A 466 -8.40 29.95 18.10
N LEU A 467 -9.30 30.50 18.92
CA LEU A 467 -10.75 30.56 18.70
C LEU A 467 -11.19 31.97 18.28
N GLY A 468 -10.27 32.75 17.73
CA GLY A 468 -10.47 34.11 17.24
C GLY A 468 -10.40 35.16 18.34
N LYS A 469 -11.19 34.99 19.41
CA LYS A 469 -11.26 35.95 20.53
C LYS A 469 -10.45 35.52 21.76
N SER A 470 -10.14 34.23 21.86
CA SER A 470 -9.36 33.64 22.96
C SER A 470 -8.29 32.71 22.39
N HIS A 471 -7.10 32.74 22.98
CA HIS A 471 -5.98 31.86 22.64
C HIS A 471 -4.94 31.82 23.77
N TYR A 472 -4.06 30.82 23.70
CA TYR A 472 -2.74 30.87 24.32
C TYR A 472 -1.72 31.39 23.30
N ALA A 473 -0.75 32.18 23.74
CA ALA A 473 0.32 32.68 22.90
C ALA A 473 1.66 32.58 23.62
N VAL A 474 2.68 32.05 22.96
CA VAL A 474 4.07 32.20 23.40
C VAL A 474 4.58 33.50 22.81
N GLU A 475 4.62 34.55 23.64
CA GLU A 475 5.07 35.90 23.30
C GLU A 475 6.58 35.98 23.45
N PHE A 476 7.26 36.38 22.38
CA PHE A 476 8.68 36.66 22.31
C PHE A 476 8.90 38.16 22.30
N ALA A 477 9.71 38.64 23.25
CA ALA A 477 10.10 40.04 23.36
C ALA A 477 11.57 40.14 23.79
N ASN A 478 12.41 40.76 22.97
CA ASN A 478 13.84 40.96 23.22
C ASN A 478 14.62 39.65 23.50
N GLN A 479 14.87 39.31 24.77
CA GLN A 479 15.63 38.13 25.21
C GLN A 479 14.78 37.20 26.08
N SER A 480 13.46 37.33 26.04
CA SER A 480 12.54 36.47 26.79
C SER A 480 11.44 35.91 25.92
N ALA A 481 10.96 34.74 26.31
CA ALA A 481 9.70 34.17 25.85
C ALA A 481 8.80 33.96 27.07
N ARG A 482 7.52 34.26 26.95
CA ARG A 482 6.54 34.08 28.02
C ARG A 482 5.19 33.64 27.48
N LEU A 483 4.44 32.90 28.29
CA LEU A 483 3.06 32.58 27.98
C LEU A 483 2.17 33.79 28.23
N GLN A 484 1.30 34.08 27.26
CA GLN A 484 0.23 35.04 27.34
C GLN A 484 -1.09 34.33 27.11
N ILE A 485 -2.04 34.52 28.04
CA ILE A 485 -3.40 34.01 27.92
C ILE A 485 -4.27 35.20 27.52
N LYS A 486 -4.84 35.14 26.32
CA LYS A 486 -5.82 36.13 25.90
C LYS A 486 -7.19 35.50 26.04
N SER A 487 -8.01 36.08 26.91
CA SER A 487 -9.42 35.73 27.04
C SER A 487 -10.27 36.97 26.79
N ARG A 488 -11.38 36.81 26.06
CA ARG A 488 -12.35 37.88 25.87
C ARG A 488 -13.66 37.49 26.55
N GLN A 489 -13.74 37.76 27.84
CA GLN A 489 -14.99 37.77 28.60
C GLN A 489 -15.54 39.20 28.61
N GLY A 490 -16.24 39.60 27.54
CA GLY A 490 -16.89 40.91 27.44
C GLY A 490 -16.28 41.87 26.40
N PRO A 491 -16.52 43.20 26.53
CA PRO A 491 -16.07 44.19 25.56
C PRO A 491 -14.55 44.32 25.52
N GLU A 492 -13.89 44.17 26.68
CA GLU A 492 -12.44 44.26 26.84
C GLU A 492 -11.76 42.88 26.83
N ALA A 493 -10.53 42.82 26.31
CA ALA A 493 -9.72 41.61 26.33
C ALA A 493 -8.91 41.57 27.63
N VAL A 494 -9.07 40.52 28.41
CA VAL A 494 -8.23 40.25 29.58
C VAL A 494 -6.99 39.52 29.08
N VAL A 495 -5.82 40.08 29.40
CA VAL A 495 -4.52 39.48 29.10
C VAL A 495 -3.90 39.07 30.43
N SER A 496 -3.74 37.77 30.64
CA SER A 496 -3.04 37.20 31.80
C SER A 496 -1.66 36.69 31.39
N ARG A 497 -0.68 36.83 32.28
CA ARG A 497 0.72 36.43 32.09
C ARG A 497 1.19 35.68 33.34
N PRO A 498 1.13 34.33 33.35
CA PRO A 498 1.57 33.56 34.51
C PRO A 498 3.07 33.76 34.77
N GLU A 499 3.43 34.15 36.00
CA GLU A 499 4.82 34.48 36.37
C GLU A 499 5.79 33.29 36.23
N ASN A 500 5.28 32.07 36.37
CA ASN A 500 6.03 30.83 36.23
C ASN A 500 6.14 30.31 34.78
N ALA A 501 5.50 30.99 33.82
CA ALA A 501 5.49 30.60 32.41
C ALA A 501 6.33 31.58 31.57
N GLN A 502 7.58 31.77 31.97
CA GLN A 502 8.54 32.64 31.28
C GLN A 502 9.93 32.01 31.28
N LEU A 503 10.69 32.28 30.23
CA LEU A 503 12.07 31.85 30.09
C LEU A 503 12.94 32.96 29.52
N ARG A 504 14.25 32.87 29.77
CA ARG A 504 15.27 33.73 29.18
C ARG A 504 15.96 32.98 28.05
N LEU A 505 16.04 33.62 26.89
CA LEU A 505 16.70 33.07 25.71
C LEU A 505 18.23 33.18 25.84
N PRO A 506 19.01 32.26 25.23
CA PRO A 506 20.47 32.31 25.29
C PRO A 506 21.07 33.55 24.59
N GLY A 507 20.30 34.18 23.69
CA GLY A 507 20.67 35.40 22.98
C GLY A 507 19.44 36.26 22.66
N PRO A 508 19.64 37.52 22.24
CA PRO A 508 18.55 38.39 21.83
C PRO A 508 17.97 37.93 20.49
N LEU A 509 16.64 38.06 20.31
CA LEU A 509 15.95 37.66 19.08
C LEU A 509 16.45 38.41 17.84
N ALA A 510 16.86 39.65 18.02
CA ALA A 510 17.31 40.55 16.94
C ALA A 510 18.77 40.33 16.52
N ASP A 511 19.45 39.27 17.00
CA ASP A 511 20.81 38.96 16.54
C ASP A 511 20.85 38.32 15.13
N GLY A 512 19.68 38.12 14.53
CA GLY A 512 19.54 37.62 13.17
C GLY A 512 19.87 36.14 13.03
N ARG A 513 19.90 35.34 14.09
CA ARG A 513 19.97 33.87 13.98
C ARG A 513 18.60 33.23 13.74
N TRP A 514 18.61 32.00 13.24
CA TRP A 514 17.43 31.16 13.21
C TRP A 514 17.16 30.54 14.60
N TRP A 515 15.90 30.61 15.01
CA TRP A 515 15.38 30.00 16.22
C TRP A 515 14.35 28.96 15.84
N ARG A 516 14.30 27.85 16.59
CA ARG A 516 13.23 26.87 16.53
C ARG A 516 12.39 27.00 17.79
N VAL A 517 11.09 27.18 17.63
CA VAL A 517 10.12 27.08 18.71
C VAL A 517 9.26 25.85 18.53
N THR A 518 9.03 25.13 19.62
CA THR A 518 8.11 24.01 19.71
C THR A 518 7.11 24.29 20.82
N VAL A 519 5.81 24.30 20.49
CA VAL A 519 4.70 24.51 21.42
C VAL A 519 3.83 23.26 21.43
N GLU A 520 3.83 22.54 22.54
CA GLU A 520 2.99 21.39 22.80
C GLU A 520 1.78 21.82 23.64
N VAL A 521 0.59 21.44 23.19
CA VAL A 521 -0.66 21.62 23.93
C VAL A 521 -1.34 20.28 24.17
N ARG A 522 -1.66 20.01 25.43
CA ARG A 522 -2.25 18.74 25.87
C ARG A 522 -3.39 18.95 26.86
N ASN A 523 -4.51 18.29 26.61
CA ASN A 523 -5.58 18.15 27.57
C ASN A 523 -5.22 17.07 28.61
N VAL A 524 -4.59 17.48 29.73
CA VAL A 524 -4.13 16.55 30.79
C VAL A 524 -5.25 16.13 31.76
N GLY A 525 -6.47 16.63 31.57
CA GLY A 525 -7.65 16.27 32.33
C GLY A 525 -8.93 16.84 31.70
N PRO A 526 -10.10 16.61 32.32
CA PRO A 526 -11.38 17.17 31.84
C PRO A 526 -11.39 18.70 31.90
N ASP A 527 -10.68 19.29 32.87
CA ASP A 527 -10.70 20.72 33.17
C ASP A 527 -9.29 21.31 33.26
N ALA A 528 -8.33 20.71 32.56
CA ALA A 528 -6.94 21.13 32.57
C ALA A 528 -6.27 21.04 31.20
N THR A 529 -5.60 22.12 30.81
CA THR A 529 -4.80 22.21 29.59
C THR A 529 -3.36 22.54 29.94
N GLN A 530 -2.42 21.72 29.51
CA GLN A 530 -1.00 21.97 29.64
C GLN A 530 -0.46 22.60 28.35
N VAL A 531 0.37 23.62 28.50
CA VAL A 531 1.15 24.26 27.43
C VAL A 531 2.62 24.14 27.80
N THR A 532 3.39 23.48 26.93
CA THR A 532 4.86 23.41 27.04
C THR A 532 5.46 24.12 25.84
N ALA A 533 6.36 25.06 26.08
CA ALA A 533 7.10 25.74 25.03
C ALA A 533 8.60 25.48 25.20
N THR A 534 9.24 25.04 24.13
CA THR A 534 10.69 24.87 24.04
C THR A 534 11.23 25.74 22.93
N VAL A 535 12.32 26.46 23.21
CA VAL A 535 12.98 27.34 22.25
C VAL A 535 14.46 26.99 22.21
N VAL A 536 15.01 26.82 21.01
CA VAL A 536 16.41 26.47 20.79
C VAL A 536 16.94 27.19 19.54
N PRO A 537 18.22 27.61 19.49
CA PRO A 537 18.82 28.03 18.23
C PRO A 537 18.77 26.89 17.20
N ARG A 538 18.37 27.17 15.95
CA ARG A 538 18.22 26.14 14.90
C ARG A 538 19.51 25.34 14.68
N ASP A 539 20.65 26.03 14.77
CA ASP A 539 21.98 25.48 14.51
C ASP A 539 22.76 25.12 15.79
N ALA A 540 22.07 24.93 16.92
CA ALA A 540 22.71 24.52 18.17
C ALA A 540 23.41 23.16 18.00
N ALA A 541 24.68 23.07 18.39
CA ALA A 541 25.46 21.83 18.31
C ALA A 541 24.92 20.74 19.24
N ASP A 542 24.35 21.16 20.38
CA ASP A 542 23.61 20.32 21.31
C ASP A 542 22.28 21.01 21.64
N ALA A 543 21.23 20.64 20.91
CA ALA A 543 19.91 21.22 21.06
C ALA A 543 19.33 21.04 22.47
N ALA A 544 19.69 19.96 23.18
CA ALA A 544 19.19 19.72 24.53
C ALA A 544 19.87 20.62 25.57
N ALA A 545 21.17 20.89 25.39
CA ALA A 545 21.91 21.78 26.28
C ALA A 545 21.52 23.27 26.12
N GLU A 546 21.10 23.67 24.92
CA GLU A 546 20.73 25.07 24.60
C GLU A 546 19.22 25.33 24.63
N ALA A 547 18.40 24.28 24.80
CA ALA A 547 16.95 24.41 24.91
C ALA A 547 16.55 25.17 26.17
N ALA A 548 15.76 26.23 26.00
CA ALA A 548 15.01 26.85 27.07
C ALA A 548 13.57 26.35 27.02
N THR A 549 13.07 25.80 28.12
CA THR A 549 11.71 25.23 28.21
C THR A 549 10.94 25.80 29.39
N PHE A 550 9.65 26.07 29.20
CA PHE A 550 8.69 26.21 30.30
C PHE A 550 7.49 25.29 30.07
N THR A 551 6.87 24.86 31.17
CA THR A 551 5.61 24.12 31.16
C THR A 551 4.65 24.79 32.13
N TRP A 552 3.43 25.02 31.68
CA TRP A 552 2.38 25.62 32.47
C TRP A 552 1.06 24.88 32.26
N THR A 553 0.25 24.77 33.30
CA THR A 553 -1.06 24.11 33.23
C THR A 553 -2.15 25.10 33.61
N ASP A 554 -3.08 25.35 32.69
CA ASP A 554 -4.34 26.01 32.94
C ASP A 554 -5.26 25.02 33.66
N GLN A 555 -5.69 25.34 34.87
CA GLN A 555 -6.68 24.56 35.61
C GLN A 555 -7.92 25.43 35.81
N ALA A 556 -9.11 24.84 35.69
CA ALA A 556 -10.37 25.54 35.93
C ALA A 556 -10.56 25.88 37.42
N ASP A 557 -9.74 26.78 37.96
CA ASP A 557 -9.93 27.35 39.30
C ASP A 557 -10.94 28.54 39.27
N GLY A 558 -11.54 28.84 38.11
CA GLY A 558 -12.57 29.88 37.89
C GLY A 558 -13.19 29.87 36.48
N ASP A 559 -14.07 30.83 36.19
CA ASP A 559 -14.58 31.15 34.83
C ASP A 559 -13.59 32.14 34.18
N PRO A 560 -12.92 31.83 33.05
CA PRO A 560 -13.30 30.86 32.03
C PRO A 560 -12.59 29.51 32.13
N SER A 561 -13.25 28.49 31.58
CA SER A 561 -12.65 27.17 31.40
C SER A 561 -11.43 27.23 30.48
N PRO A 562 -10.42 26.36 30.71
CA PRO A 562 -9.28 26.22 29.83
C PRO A 562 -9.69 26.01 28.38
N GLN A 563 -8.93 26.57 27.45
CA GLN A 563 -9.11 26.27 26.04
C GLN A 563 -8.60 24.86 25.80
N ARG A 564 -9.40 24.06 25.09
CA ARG A 564 -9.12 22.62 24.88
C ARG A 564 -8.87 22.24 23.43
N ARG A 565 -9.10 23.19 22.53
CA ARG A 565 -8.97 23.04 21.08
C ARG A 565 -8.84 24.39 20.41
N GLY A 566 -8.27 24.40 19.21
CA GLY A 566 -8.30 25.56 18.33
C GLY A 566 -7.16 25.56 17.33
N ARG A 567 -7.16 26.59 16.50
CA ARG A 567 -6.19 26.77 15.40
C ARG A 567 -4.80 27.12 15.94
N VAL A 568 -3.81 27.04 15.06
CA VAL A 568 -2.48 27.62 15.30
C VAL A 568 -2.29 28.88 14.47
N GLY A 569 -1.35 29.73 14.87
CA GLY A 569 -1.01 30.91 14.11
C GLY A 569 0.19 31.66 14.65
N PHE A 570 0.52 32.75 13.97
CA PHE A 570 1.57 33.67 14.39
C PHE A 570 1.01 35.08 14.39
N ARG A 571 1.50 35.92 15.31
CA ARG A 571 1.33 37.36 15.21
C ARG A 571 2.67 38.06 15.29
N VAL A 572 2.88 39.05 14.43
CA VAL A 572 4.11 39.85 14.43
C VAL A 572 3.78 41.33 14.56
N GLY A 573 4.55 42.04 15.39
CA GLY A 573 4.48 43.48 15.56
C GLY A 573 5.87 44.06 15.79
N GLY A 574 6.15 45.24 15.21
CA GLY A 574 7.43 45.92 15.41
C GLY A 574 8.66 45.16 14.88
N ALA A 575 8.47 44.19 13.99
CA ALA A 575 9.53 43.39 13.39
C ALA A 575 9.16 42.93 11.99
N GLU A 576 10.19 42.64 11.19
CA GLU A 576 10.12 41.86 9.97
C GLU A 576 10.68 40.46 10.30
N VAL A 577 9.87 39.42 10.10
CA VAL A 577 10.19 38.04 10.48
C VAL A 577 10.04 37.11 9.27
N ALA A 578 10.98 36.17 9.16
CA ALA A 578 10.85 35.01 8.28
C ALA A 578 10.49 33.77 9.09
N PHE A 579 9.64 32.93 8.53
CA PHE A 579 9.19 31.65 9.07
C PHE A 579 9.54 30.53 8.10
N ASP A 580 9.93 29.38 8.63
CA ASP A 580 10.34 28.19 7.91
C ASP A 580 9.92 26.92 8.69
N ASN A 581 9.86 25.78 8.03
CA ASN A 581 9.59 24.45 8.61
C ASN A 581 8.43 24.42 9.60
N LEU A 582 7.26 24.94 9.20
CA LEU A 582 6.07 24.90 10.04
C LEU A 582 5.45 23.51 10.01
N VAL A 583 5.50 22.83 11.14
CA VAL A 583 4.96 21.49 11.33
C VAL A 583 3.97 21.49 12.49
N VAL A 584 2.77 20.95 12.28
CA VAL A 584 1.79 20.68 13.33
C VAL A 584 1.48 19.20 13.30
N VAL A 585 1.78 18.47 14.37
CA VAL A 585 1.49 17.04 14.49
C VAL A 585 0.58 16.79 15.69
N PRO A 586 -0.25 15.74 15.69
CA PRO A 586 -0.99 15.33 16.89
C PRO A 586 -0.01 15.03 18.02
N SER A 587 -0.33 15.47 19.23
CA SER A 587 0.44 15.12 20.42
C SER A 587 0.13 13.66 20.73
N ARG A 588 1.16 12.86 21.02
CA ARG A 588 0.95 11.46 21.42
C ARG A 588 0.10 11.43 22.69
N GLN A 589 -1.02 10.72 22.62
CA GLN A 589 -1.69 10.22 23.82
C GLN A 589 -0.97 8.92 24.18
N ASP A 590 -0.02 9.02 25.11
CA ASP A 590 0.63 7.85 25.72
C ASP A 590 -0.36 7.04 26.56
#